data_AF-A0A533TAW9-F1
#
_entry.id   AF-A0A533TAW9-F1
#
_cell.length_a   1.000
_cell.length_b   1.000
_cell.length_c   1.000
_cell.angle_alpha   90.00
_cell.angle_beta   90.00
_cell.angle_gamma   90.00
#
_symmetry.space_group_name_H-M   'P 1'
#
loop_
_entity.id
_entity.type
_entity.pdbx_description
1 polymer ?
#
loop_
_entity_poly.entity_id
_entity_poly.type
_entity_poly.pdbx_seq_one_letter_code
_entity_poly.pdbx_strand_id
1 'polypeptide(L)'
;MYELFKAARWRHLATPSWGSRLSLFDTHPLGALLERIVAVQRFKELDLPFAAVATDLLNGSSFVFTEGPLREALVASSAIPGLFEPIRWQGHLLVDGALTDNLPVDAARDLGATLFVAVDVMPMPNGASEPKDLLDMLLLSMNVAVRSAACHPQEADLVITPDIARASYWELFRGSGRLRGRSAGG
;
A
#
# COMPACT_ATOMS: atom_id res chain seq x y z
N MET A 1 -5.08 10.13 14.71
CA MET A 1 -4.83 9.45 13.41
C MET A 1 -5.39 10.25 12.22
N TYR A 2 -6.68 10.58 12.20
CA TYR A 2 -7.33 11.39 11.15
C TYR A 2 -6.69 12.78 10.91
N GLU A 3 -6.31 13.50 11.97
CA GLU A 3 -5.67 14.83 11.85
C GLU A 3 -4.23 14.78 11.31
N LEU A 4 -3.51 13.66 11.51
CA LEU A 4 -2.17 13.45 10.92
C LEU A 4 -2.25 13.25 9.40
N PHE A 5 -3.28 12.56 8.92
CA PHE A 5 -3.54 12.35 7.49
C PHE A 5 -3.93 13.65 6.74
N LYS A 6 -4.63 14.58 7.40
CA LYS A 6 -4.93 15.92 6.83
C LYS A 6 -3.73 16.87 6.84
N ALA A 7 -2.89 16.78 7.87
CA ALA A 7 -1.69 17.61 7.99
C ALA A 7 -0.56 17.15 7.04
N ALA A 8 -0.62 15.91 6.54
CA ALA A 8 0.23 15.42 5.47
C ALA A 8 -0.11 16.17 4.17
N ARG A 9 0.67 17.20 3.86
CA ARG A 9 0.62 17.91 2.58
C ARG A 9 1.14 16.97 1.47
N TRP A 10 0.25 16.18 0.87
CA TRP A 10 0.52 15.21 -0.21
C TRP A 10 1.37 15.75 -1.38
N ARG A 11 1.35 17.07 -1.60
CA ARG A 11 2.26 17.79 -2.52
C ARG A 11 3.76 17.60 -2.24
N HIS A 12 4.15 17.13 -1.05
CA HIS A 12 5.53 16.78 -0.73
C HIS A 12 5.88 15.32 -1.04
N LEU A 13 4.87 14.44 -1.21
CA LEU A 13 5.09 13.07 -1.69
C LEU A 13 5.35 13.02 -3.21
N ALA A 14 4.83 14.02 -3.92
CA ALA A 14 4.98 14.16 -5.36
C ALA A 14 6.27 14.92 -5.75
N THR A 15 7.41 14.60 -5.14
CA THR A 15 8.69 15.14 -5.62
C THR A 15 9.10 14.37 -6.88
N PRO A 16 9.22 15.03 -8.05
CA PRO A 16 9.62 14.36 -9.28
C PRO A 16 10.98 13.69 -9.09
N SER A 17 11.13 12.44 -9.50
CA SER A 17 12.43 11.77 -9.49
C SER A 17 13.26 12.25 -10.68
N TRP A 18 13.90 13.41 -10.55
CA TRP A 18 14.84 13.94 -11.55
C TRP A 18 16.10 13.06 -11.61
N GLY A 19 16.03 11.99 -12.40
CA GLY A 19 17.16 11.08 -12.65
C GLY A 19 16.79 9.60 -12.80
N SER A 20 15.62 9.20 -12.30
CA SER A 20 15.14 7.82 -12.44
C SER A 20 14.35 7.63 -13.73
N ARG A 21 14.65 6.55 -14.45
CA ARG A 21 13.86 6.06 -15.59
C ARG A 21 12.74 5.12 -15.17
N LEU A 22 12.64 4.79 -13.88
CA LEU A 22 11.82 3.70 -13.36
C LEU A 22 10.61 4.19 -12.54
N SER A 23 10.52 5.48 -12.24
CA SER A 23 9.50 6.07 -11.36
C SER A 23 9.15 7.49 -11.77
N LEU A 24 7.97 7.94 -11.35
CA LEU A 24 7.56 9.34 -11.46
C LEU A 24 7.93 10.15 -10.20
N PHE A 25 7.95 9.50 -9.04
CA PHE A 25 8.19 10.12 -7.74
C PHE A 25 9.27 9.40 -6.93
N ASP A 26 10.00 10.19 -6.15
CA ASP A 26 10.98 9.70 -5.17
C ASP A 26 10.28 9.02 -3.98
N THR A 27 10.89 8.01 -3.38
CA THR A 27 10.39 7.33 -2.17
C THR A 27 10.76 8.03 -0.87
N HIS A 28 11.72 8.95 -0.88
CA HIS A 28 12.18 9.67 0.31
C HIS A 28 11.03 10.38 1.06
N PRO A 29 10.12 11.11 0.40
CA PRO A 29 8.97 11.69 1.08
C PRO A 29 8.03 10.67 1.72
N LEU A 30 7.84 9.51 1.09
CA LEU A 30 7.02 8.42 1.63
C LEU A 30 7.66 7.91 2.92
N GLY A 31 8.98 7.68 2.92
CA GLY A 31 9.72 7.35 4.13
C GLY A 31 9.58 8.40 5.23
N ALA A 32 9.74 9.68 4.90
CA ALA A 32 9.61 10.78 5.87
C ALA A 32 8.17 10.90 6.44
N LEU A 33 7.14 10.58 5.65
CA LEU A 33 5.77 10.52 6.15
C LEU A 33 5.58 9.34 7.11
N LEU A 34 6.10 8.16 6.75
CA LEU A 34 6.01 6.96 7.57
C LEU A 34 6.71 7.16 8.92
N GLU A 35 7.91 7.75 8.93
CA GLU A 35 8.63 8.11 10.16
C GLU A 35 7.88 9.09 11.06
N ARG A 36 6.99 9.92 10.50
CA ARG A 36 6.16 10.84 11.28
C ARG A 36 4.92 10.18 11.88
N ILE A 37 4.45 9.08 11.28
CA ILE A 37 3.25 8.35 11.72
C ILE A 37 3.64 7.23 12.68
N VAL A 38 4.75 6.55 12.40
CA VAL A 38 5.27 5.43 13.18
C VAL A 38 6.28 5.97 14.19
N ALA A 39 5.96 5.85 15.48
CA ALA A 39 6.78 6.41 16.55
C ALA A 39 8.10 5.64 16.80
N VAL A 40 8.19 4.42 16.29
CA VAL A 40 9.31 3.50 16.49
C VAL A 40 10.08 3.26 15.20
N GLN A 41 11.34 2.87 15.30
CA GLN A 41 12.23 2.78 14.14
C GLN A 41 12.49 1.34 13.68
N ARG A 42 12.22 0.35 14.54
CA ARG A 42 12.52 -1.06 14.27
C ARG A 42 11.38 -1.98 14.66
N PHE A 43 11.27 -3.12 13.99
CA PHE A 43 10.23 -4.11 14.25
C PHE A 43 10.18 -4.55 15.72
N LYS A 44 11.34 -4.76 16.34
CA LYS A 44 11.46 -5.18 17.75
C LYS A 44 10.90 -4.20 18.78
N GLU A 45 10.62 -2.96 18.37
CA GLU A 45 10.06 -1.90 19.22
C GLU A 45 8.52 -1.85 19.13
N LEU A 46 7.90 -2.65 18.26
CA LEU A 46 6.46 -2.74 18.13
C LEU A 46 5.85 -3.57 19.26
N ASP A 47 4.71 -3.11 19.78
CA ASP A 47 3.95 -3.83 20.82
C ASP A 47 3.28 -5.11 20.29
N LEU A 48 3.06 -5.19 18.97
CA LEU A 48 2.43 -6.32 18.30
C LEU A 48 3.36 -6.89 17.22
N PRO A 49 3.35 -8.23 17.00
CA PRO A 49 3.99 -8.83 15.84
C PRO A 49 3.48 -8.19 14.55
N PHE A 50 4.39 -7.86 13.65
CA PHE A 50 4.09 -7.17 12.41
C PHE A 50 4.95 -7.74 11.28
N ALA A 51 4.34 -7.90 10.12
CA ALA A 51 5.02 -8.22 8.87
C ALA A 51 4.66 -7.19 7.82
N ALA A 52 5.66 -6.71 7.09
CA ALA A 52 5.45 -5.93 5.87
C ALA A 52 5.83 -6.81 4.67
N VAL A 53 4.94 -6.95 3.71
CA VAL A 53 5.16 -7.79 2.52
C VAL A 53 5.43 -6.89 1.32
N ALA A 54 6.50 -7.20 0.59
CA ALA A 54 6.88 -6.56 -0.66
C ALA A 54 6.98 -7.62 -1.75
N THR A 55 6.90 -7.20 -3.00
CA THR A 55 7.14 -8.07 -4.15
C THR A 55 8.57 -7.89 -4.63
N ASP A 56 9.33 -8.98 -4.74
CA ASP A 56 10.63 -8.95 -5.41
C ASP A 56 10.47 -9.18 -6.92
N LEU A 57 10.78 -8.14 -7.69
CA LEU A 57 10.65 -8.15 -9.14
C LEU A 57 11.67 -9.04 -9.83
N LEU A 58 12.78 -9.41 -9.17
CA LEU A 58 13.83 -10.22 -9.81
C LEU A 58 13.49 -11.71 -9.80
N ASN A 59 12.74 -12.18 -8.80
CA ASN A 59 12.36 -13.58 -8.65
C ASN A 59 10.85 -13.83 -8.85
N GLY A 60 10.04 -12.76 -8.83
CA GLY A 60 8.58 -12.87 -8.94
C GLY A 60 7.91 -13.46 -7.71
N SER A 61 8.50 -13.33 -6.53
CA SER A 61 7.95 -13.86 -5.27
C SER A 61 7.81 -12.78 -4.19
N SER A 62 7.03 -13.10 -3.16
CA SER A 62 6.90 -12.25 -1.97
C SER A 62 8.20 -12.23 -1.17
N PHE A 63 8.51 -11.07 -0.61
CA PHE A 63 9.56 -10.85 0.39
C PHE A 63 8.89 -10.33 1.66
N VAL A 64 9.03 -11.07 2.76
CA VAL A 64 8.37 -10.75 4.04
C VAL A 64 9.39 -10.16 5.01
N PHE A 65 9.18 -8.91 5.39
CA PHE A 65 9.93 -8.26 6.46
C PHE A 65 9.26 -8.54 7.80
N THR A 66 9.99 -9.15 8.73
CA THR A 66 9.59 -9.32 10.14
C THR A 66 10.61 -8.71 11.11
N GLU A 67 11.73 -8.22 10.58
CA GLU A 67 12.82 -7.65 11.36
C GLU A 67 13.55 -6.52 10.61
N GLY A 68 14.44 -5.82 11.31
CA GLY A 68 15.25 -4.74 10.76
C GLY A 68 14.64 -3.35 10.96
N PRO A 69 15.08 -2.37 10.14
CA PRO A 69 14.49 -1.03 10.10
C PRO A 69 13.07 -1.03 9.54
N LEU A 70 12.14 -0.35 10.22
CA LEU A 70 10.74 -0.29 9.78
C LEU A 70 10.56 0.55 8.52
N ARG A 71 11.32 1.65 8.42
CA ARG A 71 11.21 2.58 7.29
C ARG A 71 11.38 1.86 5.95
N GLU A 72 12.44 1.08 5.79
CA GLU A 72 12.76 0.37 4.57
C GLU A 72 11.70 -0.67 4.22
N ALA A 73 11.22 -1.42 5.22
CA ALA A 73 10.17 -2.41 5.04
C ALA A 73 8.83 -1.77 4.62
N LEU A 74 8.43 -0.68 5.29
CA LEU A 74 7.19 0.04 5.00
C LEU A 74 7.24 0.74 3.64
N VAL A 75 8.38 1.37 3.31
CA VAL A 75 8.57 2.00 2.00
C VAL A 75 8.57 0.96 0.89
N ALA A 76 9.29 -0.16 1.05
CA ALA A 76 9.30 -1.24 0.06
C ALA A 76 7.90 -1.81 -0.17
N SER A 77 7.18 -2.10 0.91
CA SER A 77 5.82 -2.65 0.88
C SER A 77 4.78 -1.70 0.26
N SER A 78 5.05 -0.39 0.24
CA SER A 78 4.14 0.65 -0.30
C SER A 78 4.62 1.29 -1.61
N ALA A 79 5.74 0.82 -2.19
CA ALA A 79 6.36 1.41 -3.37
C ALA A 79 5.66 0.93 -4.65
N ILE A 80 4.53 1.56 -4.99
CA ILE A 80 3.76 1.26 -6.20
C ILE A 80 4.68 1.35 -7.44
N PRO A 81 4.81 0.27 -8.25
CA PRO A 81 5.66 0.26 -9.43
C PRO A 81 5.34 1.38 -10.42
N GLY A 82 6.37 2.03 -10.96
CA GLY A 82 6.23 3.15 -11.90
C GLY A 82 5.84 4.47 -11.24
N LEU A 83 5.20 4.43 -10.06
CA LEU A 83 4.89 5.63 -9.29
C LEU A 83 6.06 6.00 -8.36
N PHE A 84 6.59 5.02 -7.63
CA PHE A 84 7.69 5.17 -6.68
C PHE A 84 8.91 4.36 -7.10
N GLU A 85 10.10 4.80 -6.68
CA GLU A 85 11.34 4.05 -6.90
C GLU A 85 11.33 2.69 -6.16
N PRO A 86 11.71 1.59 -6.81
CA PRO A 86 11.89 0.31 -6.13
C PRO A 86 13.00 0.37 -5.07
N ILE A 87 12.83 -0.35 -3.98
CA ILE A 87 13.83 -0.47 -2.91
C ILE A 87 14.77 -1.63 -3.21
N ARG A 88 16.08 -1.37 -3.20
CA ARG A 88 17.10 -2.44 -3.24
C ARG A 88 17.45 -2.85 -1.83
N TRP A 89 17.24 -4.12 -1.50
CA TRP A 89 17.51 -4.65 -0.17
C TRP A 89 18.09 -6.05 -0.27
N GLN A 90 19.29 -6.28 0.29
CA GLN A 90 19.93 -7.60 0.34
C GLN A 90 19.97 -8.37 -1.01
N GLY A 91 20.11 -7.64 -2.12
CA GLY A 91 20.14 -8.24 -3.47
C GLY A 91 18.77 -8.33 -4.17
N HIS A 92 17.69 -8.02 -3.47
CA HIS A 92 16.32 -7.97 -4.01
C HIS A 92 15.98 -6.62 -4.63
N LEU A 93 15.02 -6.59 -5.55
CA LEU A 93 14.43 -5.36 -6.09
C LEU A 93 12.95 -5.31 -5.74
N LEU A 94 12.64 -4.58 -4.67
CA LEU A 94 11.37 -4.64 -3.97
C LEU A 94 10.43 -3.50 -4.37
N VAL A 95 9.17 -3.85 -4.59
CA VAL A 95 8.05 -2.94 -4.82
C VAL A 95 6.85 -3.36 -3.96
N ASP A 96 5.75 -2.62 -4.09
CA ASP A 96 4.49 -2.88 -3.40
C ASP A 96 4.09 -4.37 -3.42
N GLY A 97 3.75 -4.90 -2.25
CA GLY A 97 3.46 -6.32 -2.04
C GLY A 97 2.16 -6.81 -2.68
N ALA A 98 1.28 -5.90 -3.09
CA ALA A 98 0.00 -6.27 -3.68
C ALA A 98 0.15 -7.12 -4.95
N LEU A 99 1.28 -7.04 -5.65
CA LEU A 99 1.52 -7.82 -6.87
C LEU A 99 1.66 -9.34 -6.64
N THR A 100 2.17 -9.76 -5.49
CA THR A 100 2.39 -11.19 -5.19
C THR A 100 1.52 -11.68 -4.05
N ASP A 101 1.22 -10.84 -3.06
CA ASP A 101 0.51 -11.26 -1.86
C ASP A 101 -0.26 -10.10 -1.23
N ASN A 102 -1.40 -9.77 -1.84
CA ASN A 102 -2.28 -8.69 -1.42
C ASN A 102 -3.04 -9.01 -0.11
N LEU A 103 -3.15 -10.29 0.26
CA LEU A 103 -3.74 -10.75 1.52
C LEU A 103 -2.77 -11.75 2.16
N PRO A 104 -1.76 -11.28 2.92
CA PRO A 104 -0.66 -12.11 3.39
C PRO A 104 -1.06 -12.98 4.60
N VAL A 105 -1.99 -13.90 4.36
CA VAL A 105 -2.49 -14.86 5.36
C VAL A 105 -1.35 -15.74 5.85
N ASP A 106 -0.47 -16.18 4.95
CA ASP A 106 0.70 -16.99 5.30
C ASP A 106 1.64 -16.23 6.24
N ALA A 107 1.97 -14.98 5.93
CA ALA A 107 2.81 -14.16 6.82
C ALA A 107 2.15 -13.94 8.19
N ALA A 108 0.83 -13.72 8.24
CA ALA A 108 0.09 -13.61 9.49
C ALA A 108 0.12 -14.93 10.29
N ARG A 109 -0.01 -16.07 9.61
CA ARG A 109 0.05 -17.41 10.22
C ARG A 109 1.43 -17.69 10.80
N ASP A 110 2.50 -17.30 10.09
CA ASP A 110 3.88 -17.42 10.55
C ASP A 110 4.17 -16.56 11.78
N LEU A 111 3.47 -15.43 11.95
CA LEU A 111 3.49 -14.62 13.16
C LEU A 111 2.66 -15.20 14.33
N GLY A 112 2.03 -16.36 14.13
CA GLY A 112 1.25 -17.06 15.15
C GLY A 112 -0.24 -16.68 15.19
N ALA A 113 -0.75 -15.99 14.16
CA ALA A 113 -2.18 -15.71 14.07
C ALA A 113 -2.98 -17.01 13.88
N THR A 114 -4.11 -17.11 14.58
CA THR A 114 -5.07 -18.23 14.49
C THR A 114 -6.45 -17.79 14.01
N LEU A 115 -6.66 -16.47 13.91
CA LEU A 115 -7.86 -15.83 13.38
C LEU A 115 -7.42 -14.80 12.36
N PHE A 116 -7.98 -14.86 11.15
CA PHE A 116 -7.59 -14.05 10.00
C PHE A 116 -8.71 -13.07 9.63
N VAL A 117 -8.50 -11.79 9.93
CA VAL A 117 -9.40 -10.71 9.51
C VAL A 117 -8.73 -9.92 8.40
N ALA A 118 -9.24 -10.05 7.19
CA ALA A 118 -8.77 -9.32 6.01
C ALA A 118 -9.56 -8.02 5.82
N VAL A 119 -8.89 -6.96 5.38
CA VAL A 119 -9.53 -5.70 5.00
C VAL A 119 -9.26 -5.41 3.52
N ASP A 120 -10.23 -5.63 2.65
CA ASP A 120 -10.10 -5.35 1.21
C ASP A 120 -10.50 -3.90 0.92
N VAL A 121 -9.49 -3.08 0.62
CA VAL A 121 -9.66 -1.66 0.23
C VAL A 121 -9.39 -1.43 -1.25
N MET A 122 -9.25 -2.47 -2.07
CA MET A 122 -9.05 -2.27 -3.50
C MET A 122 -10.36 -1.80 -4.14
N PRO A 123 -10.37 -0.71 -4.94
CA PRO A 123 -11.60 -0.29 -5.59
C PRO A 123 -12.03 -1.33 -6.62
N MET A 124 -13.34 -1.62 -6.65
CA MET A 124 -13.93 -2.51 -7.66
C MET A 124 -14.03 -1.79 -9.00
N PRO A 125 -13.45 -2.33 -10.08
CA PRO A 125 -13.72 -1.84 -11.43
C PRO A 125 -15.22 -2.02 -11.71
N ASN A 126 -15.97 -0.91 -11.71
CA ASN A 126 -17.42 -0.91 -11.87
C ASN A 126 -17.87 -0.33 -13.22
N GLY A 127 -16.92 -0.15 -14.15
CA GLY A 127 -17.18 0.45 -15.47
C GLY A 127 -17.57 1.93 -15.42
N ALA A 128 -17.55 2.58 -14.26
CA ALA A 128 -18.05 3.96 -14.10
C ALA A 128 -17.01 5.04 -14.50
N SER A 129 -15.77 4.67 -14.82
CA SER A 129 -14.72 5.62 -15.17
C SER A 129 -13.69 5.00 -16.11
N GLU A 130 -13.56 5.56 -17.30
CA GLU A 130 -12.47 5.22 -18.23
C GLU A 130 -11.14 5.84 -17.75
N PRO A 131 -10.00 5.15 -17.95
CA PRO A 131 -8.69 5.71 -17.64
C PRO A 131 -8.43 6.94 -18.51
N LYS A 132 -7.97 8.04 -17.91
CA LYS A 132 -7.82 9.34 -18.60
C LYS A 132 -6.44 9.55 -19.19
N ASP A 133 -5.45 8.82 -18.68
CA ASP A 133 -4.05 8.91 -19.09
C ASP A 133 -3.32 7.57 -18.90
N LEU A 134 -2.05 7.53 -19.29
CA LEU A 134 -1.22 6.33 -19.22
C LEU A 134 -1.04 5.80 -17.79
N LEU A 135 -0.98 6.70 -16.81
CA LEU A 135 -0.80 6.32 -15.41
C LEU A 135 -2.10 5.75 -14.83
N ASP A 136 -3.25 6.35 -15.14
CA ASP A 136 -4.56 5.78 -14.84
C ASP A 136 -4.71 4.38 -15.42
N MET A 137 -4.29 4.20 -16.68
CA MET A 137 -4.34 2.91 -17.36
C MET A 137 -3.43 1.88 -16.68
N LEU A 138 -2.21 2.28 -16.28
CA LEU A 138 -1.25 1.42 -15.59
C LEU A 138 -1.77 1.00 -14.20
N LEU A 139 -2.28 1.93 -13.40
CA LEU A 139 -2.79 1.64 -12.07
C LEU A 139 -4.08 0.80 -12.13
N LEU A 140 -4.95 1.08 -13.10
CA LEU A 140 -6.16 0.28 -13.32
C LEU A 140 -5.82 -1.14 -13.75
N SER A 141 -4.87 -1.33 -14.67
CA SER A 141 -4.44 -2.67 -15.10
C SER A 141 -3.76 -3.43 -13.96
N MET A 142 -2.95 -2.75 -13.15
CA MET A 142 -2.36 -3.33 -11.93
C MET A 142 -3.45 -3.80 -10.96
N ASN A 143 -4.45 -2.97 -10.67
CA ASN A 143 -5.57 -3.35 -9.80
C ASN A 143 -6.30 -4.61 -10.32
N VAL A 144 -6.60 -4.65 -11.63
CA VAL A 144 -7.23 -5.83 -12.25
C VAL A 144 -6.33 -7.07 -12.14
N ALA A 145 -5.04 -6.94 -12.41
CA ALA A 145 -4.08 -8.04 -12.32
C ALA A 145 -3.97 -8.58 -10.89
N VAL A 146 -3.80 -7.69 -9.90
CA VAL A 146 -3.75 -8.05 -8.48
C VAL A 146 -5.04 -8.76 -8.06
N ARG A 147 -6.22 -8.23 -8.40
CA ARG A 147 -7.49 -8.88 -8.07
C ARG A 147 -7.66 -10.23 -8.75
N SER A 148 -7.17 -10.38 -9.98
CA SER A 148 -7.22 -11.66 -10.69
C SER A 148 -6.24 -12.68 -10.11
N ALA A 149 -5.10 -12.22 -9.57
CA ALA A 149 -4.09 -13.05 -8.93
C ALA A 149 -4.39 -13.35 -7.46
N ALA A 150 -5.18 -12.50 -6.80
CA ALA A 150 -5.71 -12.68 -5.45
C ALA A 150 -6.72 -13.84 -5.43
N CYS A 151 -6.20 -15.04 -5.63
CA CYS A 151 -6.88 -16.27 -5.28
C CYS A 151 -7.01 -16.31 -3.75
N HIS A 152 -8.25 -16.50 -3.31
CA HIS A 152 -8.67 -16.86 -1.94
C HIS A 152 -8.78 -15.74 -0.88
N PRO A 153 -9.81 -14.88 -0.98
CA PRO A 153 -10.51 -14.40 0.23
C PRO A 153 -11.07 -15.56 1.09
N GLN A 154 -11.00 -16.81 0.62
CA GLN A 154 -11.43 -18.01 1.33
C GLN A 154 -10.49 -18.42 2.48
N GLU A 155 -9.28 -17.88 2.57
CA GLU A 155 -8.36 -18.18 3.67
C GLU A 155 -8.52 -17.24 4.87
N ALA A 156 -9.19 -16.10 4.68
CA ALA A 156 -9.56 -15.23 5.78
C ALA A 156 -10.86 -15.72 6.43
N ASP A 157 -10.90 -15.78 7.77
CA ASP A 157 -12.11 -16.10 8.52
C ASP A 157 -13.18 -15.01 8.37
N LEU A 158 -12.75 -13.76 8.17
CA LEU A 158 -13.61 -12.61 7.96
C LEU A 158 -12.95 -11.62 7.00
N VAL A 159 -13.71 -11.18 5.99
CA VAL A 159 -13.31 -10.09 5.09
C VAL A 159 -14.17 -8.87 5.34
N ILE A 160 -13.53 -7.73 5.63
CA ILE A 160 -14.16 -6.43 5.78
C ILE A 160 -13.87 -5.61 4.52
N THR A 161 -14.92 -5.26 3.77
CA THR A 161 -14.82 -4.38 2.60
C THR A 161 -15.48 -3.05 2.92
N PRO A 162 -14.72 -2.03 3.36
CA PRO A 162 -15.28 -0.71 3.63
C PRO A 162 -15.79 -0.07 2.34
N ASP A 163 -16.94 0.61 2.41
CA ASP A 163 -17.45 1.41 1.29
C ASP A 163 -16.59 2.66 1.11
N ILE A 164 -15.60 2.54 0.23
CA ILE A 164 -14.72 3.61 -0.20
C ILE A 164 -15.05 4.12 -1.60
N ALA A 165 -16.27 3.86 -2.12
CA ALA A 165 -16.66 4.14 -3.52
C ALA A 165 -16.52 5.60 -3.98
N ARG A 166 -16.15 6.52 -3.08
CA ARG A 166 -15.87 7.93 -3.39
C ARG A 166 -14.39 8.30 -3.36
N ALA A 167 -13.53 7.50 -2.75
CA ALA A 167 -12.09 7.77 -2.72
C ALA A 167 -11.46 7.30 -4.04
N SER A 168 -11.43 8.17 -5.06
CA SER A 168 -10.53 7.96 -6.19
C SER A 168 -9.09 7.89 -5.65
N TYR A 169 -8.23 7.01 -6.21
CA TYR A 169 -6.78 7.02 -5.93
C TYR A 169 -6.22 8.45 -5.93
N TRP A 170 -6.73 9.29 -6.83
CA TRP A 170 -6.36 10.70 -6.94
C TRP A 170 -6.86 11.63 -5.84
N GLU A 171 -7.97 11.33 -5.17
CA GLU A 171 -8.45 12.16 -4.05
C GLU A 171 -7.52 12.01 -2.83
N LEU A 172 -6.92 10.82 -2.65
CA LEU A 172 -5.87 10.58 -1.68
C LEU A 172 -4.62 11.40 -2.04
N PHE A 173 -4.15 11.33 -3.29
CA PHE A 173 -2.95 12.09 -3.73
C PHE A 173 -3.15 13.61 -3.83
N ARG A 174 -4.36 14.12 -4.12
CA ARG A 174 -4.64 15.56 -4.29
C ARG A 174 -5.05 16.28 -3.00
N GLY A 175 -5.06 15.61 -1.84
CA GLY A 175 -5.26 16.25 -0.53
C GLY A 175 -6.59 17.01 -0.37
N SER A 176 -7.63 16.63 -1.12
CA SER A 176 -8.95 17.28 -1.12
C SER A 176 -10.06 16.35 -0.60
N GLY A 177 -9.75 15.58 0.44
CA GLY A 177 -10.73 14.74 1.14
C GLY A 177 -11.74 15.57 1.93
N ARG A 178 -12.82 16.03 1.28
CA ARG A 178 -14.06 16.41 1.98
C ARG A 178 -14.96 15.20 2.08
N LEU A 179 -14.62 14.28 2.97
CA LEU A 179 -15.54 13.23 3.43
C LEU A 179 -16.61 13.90 4.30
N ARG A 180 -17.75 14.28 3.70
CA ARG A 180 -18.96 14.65 4.45
C ARG A 180 -19.58 13.39 5.03
N GLY A 181 -19.30 13.09 6.29
CA GLY A 181 -20.12 12.18 7.08
C GLY A 181 -21.51 12.79 7.23
N ARG A 182 -22.56 12.08 6.79
CA ARG A 182 -23.92 12.39 7.22
C ARG A 182 -24.06 11.81 8.63
N SER A 183 -24.36 12.68 9.59
CA SER A 183 -24.98 12.29 10.84
C SER A 183 -26.25 11.51 10.52
N ALA A 184 -26.35 10.29 11.03
CA ALA A 184 -27.63 9.61 11.18
C ALA A 184 -28.46 10.45 12.14
N GLY A 185 -29.56 11.00 11.65
CA GLY A 185 -30.56 11.74 12.40
C GLY A 185 -31.86 11.66 11.60
N GLY A 186 -32.84 10.96 12.17
CA GLY A 186 -34.15 10.67 11.60
C GLY A 186 -34.57 9.26 11.92
#